data_AF-A0A7Y5KC11-F1
#
_entry.id   AF-A0A7Y5KC11-F1
#
_cell.length_a   1.000
_cell.length_b   1.000
_cell.length_c   1.000
_cell.angle_alpha   90.00
_cell.angle_beta   90.00
_cell.angle_gamma   90.00
#
_symmetry.space_group_name_H-M   'P 1'
#
loop_
_entity.id
_entity.type
_entity.pdbx_description
1 polymer ?
#
loop_
_entity_poly.entity_id
_entity_poly.type
_entity_poly.pdbx_seq_one_letter_code
_entity_poly.pdbx_strand_id
1 'polypeptide(L)'
;RQPFIKPEIEKELFSYMASVFREYESPALTINGTADHVHSLAILSRKITIAKLIEEVKKSSSKWIKTKGEPYRNFYWQSGYAALGLGQSNVEALKRYIANQKEHHRKKTFQEEYVAFLKKYSIEYDERYVWD
;
A
#
# COMPACT_ATOMS: atom_id res chain seq x y z
N ARG A 1 -13.28 0.29 -5.73
CA ARG A 1 -12.30 -0.63 -5.08
C ARG A 1 -12.90 -2.03 -5.10
N GLN A 2 -12.11 -3.08 -5.32
CA GLN A 2 -12.59 -4.46 -5.47
C GLN A 2 -11.85 -5.38 -4.50
N PRO A 3 -12.52 -6.32 -3.81
CA PRO A 3 -11.91 -7.17 -2.79
C PRO A 3 -11.11 -8.34 -3.41
N PHE A 4 -10.12 -8.03 -4.24
CA PHE A 4 -9.35 -9.04 -4.97
C PHE A 4 -8.23 -9.68 -4.14
N ILE A 5 -7.78 -9.06 -3.05
CA ILE A 5 -6.69 -9.61 -2.22
C ILE A 5 -7.31 -10.63 -1.25
N LYS A 6 -7.48 -11.86 -1.74
CA LYS A 6 -8.04 -12.95 -0.94
C LYS A 6 -6.99 -13.52 0.04
N PRO A 7 -7.40 -14.13 1.17
CA PRO A 7 -6.48 -14.69 2.15
C PRO A 7 -5.46 -15.66 1.56
N GLU A 8 -5.82 -16.39 0.51
CA GLU A 8 -4.99 -17.41 -0.12
C GLU A 8 -3.81 -16.82 -0.91
N ILE A 9 -3.97 -15.61 -1.46
CA ILE A 9 -2.92 -14.94 -2.26
C ILE A 9 -2.17 -13.87 -1.50
N GLU A 10 -2.76 -13.34 -0.43
CA GLU A 10 -2.26 -12.18 0.31
C GLU A 10 -0.78 -12.30 0.70
N LYS A 11 -0.42 -13.39 1.38
CA LYS A 11 0.97 -13.62 1.84
C LYS A 11 1.96 -13.63 0.67
N GLU A 12 1.56 -14.24 -0.43
CA GLU A 12 2.39 -14.33 -1.62
C GLU A 12 2.52 -12.96 -2.31
N LEU A 13 1.41 -12.21 -2.42
CA LEU A 13 1.40 -10.85 -2.96
C LEU A 13 2.32 -9.92 -2.17
N PHE A 14 2.22 -9.92 -0.84
CA PHE A 14 3.05 -9.07 0.00
C PHE A 14 4.53 -9.47 -0.07
N SER A 15 4.82 -10.77 -0.16
CA SER A 15 6.19 -11.25 -0.36
C SER A 15 6.75 -10.79 -1.72
N TYR A 16 5.93 -10.87 -2.78
CA TYR A 16 6.32 -10.39 -4.10
C TYR A 16 6.56 -8.87 -4.12
N MET A 17 5.68 -8.09 -3.49
CA MET A 17 5.88 -6.64 -3.36
C MET A 17 7.18 -6.33 -2.59
N ALA A 18 7.48 -7.07 -1.51
CA ALA A 18 8.71 -6.90 -0.76
C ALA A 18 9.97 -7.20 -1.60
N SER A 19 9.91 -8.16 -2.53
CA SER A 19 11.01 -8.37 -3.48
C SER A 19 11.20 -7.19 -4.44
N VAL A 20 10.13 -6.60 -4.96
CA VAL A 20 10.23 -5.41 -5.83
C VAL A 20 10.82 -4.22 -5.07
N PHE A 21 10.35 -3.97 -3.84
CA PHE A 21 10.93 -2.94 -2.98
C PHE A 21 12.45 -3.11 -2.79
N ARG A 22 12.91 -4.35 -2.59
CA ARG A 22 14.33 -4.68 -2.43
C ARG A 22 15.14 -4.49 -3.72
N GLU A 23 14.57 -4.86 -4.87
CA GLU A 23 15.18 -4.66 -6.19
C GLU A 23 15.52 -3.18 -6.45
N TYR A 24 14.66 -2.27 -6.00
CA TYR A 24 14.87 -0.83 -6.10
C TYR A 24 15.62 -0.23 -4.89
N GLU A 25 16.41 -1.03 -4.19
CA GLU A 25 17.22 -0.62 -3.01
C GLU A 25 16.39 0.07 -1.92
N SER A 26 15.08 -0.19 -1.88
CA SER A 26 14.11 0.49 -1.03
C SER A 26 13.34 -0.51 -0.17
N PRO A 27 14.02 -1.26 0.73
CA PRO A 27 13.44 -2.42 1.38
C PRO A 27 12.22 -2.07 2.21
N ALA A 28 11.16 -2.86 2.05
CA ALA A 28 9.99 -2.78 2.90
C ALA A 28 10.30 -3.36 4.29
N LEU A 29 10.01 -2.58 5.32
CA LEU A 29 10.11 -2.98 6.73
C LEU A 29 8.86 -3.72 7.18
N THR A 30 7.70 -3.37 6.63
CA THR A 30 6.41 -4.03 6.91
C THR A 30 5.48 -3.76 5.73
N ILE A 31 4.78 -4.81 5.29
CA ILE A 31 3.70 -4.74 4.32
C ILE A 31 2.52 -5.51 4.91
N ASN A 32 1.35 -4.90 4.89
CA ASN A 32 0.10 -5.57 5.19
C ASN A 32 -1.04 -4.81 4.50
N GLY A 33 -2.26 -5.33 4.56
CA GLY A 33 -3.39 -4.68 3.94
C GLY A 33 -4.72 -5.31 4.31
N THR A 34 -5.68 -5.03 3.46
CA THR A 34 -7.03 -5.59 3.51
C THR A 34 -7.35 -6.23 2.17
N ALA A 35 -8.62 -6.59 1.94
CA ALA A 35 -9.04 -7.21 0.70
C ALA A 35 -8.90 -6.30 -0.53
N ASP A 36 -8.82 -4.98 -0.36
CA ASP A 36 -8.88 -4.03 -1.47
C ASP A 36 -7.75 -2.97 -1.50
N HIS A 37 -6.86 -2.96 -0.51
CA HIS A 37 -5.70 -2.06 -0.47
C HIS A 37 -4.56 -2.56 0.41
N VAL A 38 -3.39 -1.95 0.24
CA VAL A 38 -2.14 -2.31 0.91
C VAL A 38 -1.49 -1.07 1.52
N HIS A 39 -0.94 -1.24 2.71
CA HIS A 39 -0.08 -0.30 3.40
C HIS A 39 1.35 -0.87 3.47
N SER A 40 2.34 -0.06 3.12
CA SER A 40 3.75 -0.45 3.18
C SER A 40 4.59 0.63 3.86
N LEU A 41 5.38 0.21 4.86
CA LEU A 41 6.47 0.99 5.39
C LEU A 41 7.77 0.53 4.73
N ALA A 42 8.46 1.43 4.05
CA ALA A 42 9.71 1.13 3.35
C ALA A 42 10.75 2.22 3.61
N ILE A 43 12.02 1.82 3.51
CA ILE A 43 13.13 2.77 3.40
C ILE A 43 13.19 3.21 1.94
N LEU A 44 13.27 4.52 1.67
CA LEU A 44 13.42 5.05 0.31
C LEU A 44 14.90 5.18 -0.05
N SER A 45 15.33 4.59 -1.17
CA SER A 45 16.67 4.81 -1.71
C SER A 45 16.85 6.24 -2.20
N ARG A 46 18.06 6.79 -2.00
CA ARG A 46 18.44 8.12 -2.52
C ARG A 46 18.54 8.17 -4.05
N LYS A 47 18.45 7.03 -4.73
CA LYS A 47 18.60 6.88 -6.18
C LYS A 47 17.28 6.88 -6.95
N ILE A 48 16.14 6.86 -6.26
CA ILE A 48 14.82 6.71 -6.89
C ILE A 48 13.81 7.69 -6.31
N THR A 49 12.89 8.15 -7.15
CA THR A 49 11.75 8.95 -6.70
C THR A 49 10.66 8.04 -6.13
N ILE A 50 9.87 8.56 -5.20
CA ILE A 50 8.70 7.83 -4.66
C ILE A 50 7.77 7.40 -5.79
N ALA A 51 7.51 8.30 -6.74
CA ALA A 51 6.64 8.02 -7.89
C ALA A 51 7.13 6.81 -8.69
N LYS A 52 8.43 6.75 -8.99
CA LYS A 52 8.99 5.63 -9.77
C LYS A 52 8.97 4.32 -8.99
N LEU A 53 9.30 4.35 -7.70
CA LEU A 53 9.23 3.16 -6.84
C LEU A 53 7.81 2.58 -6.79
N ILE A 54 6.81 3.43 -6.55
CA ILE A 54 5.42 3.01 -6.44
C ILE A 54 4.85 2.55 -7.78
N GLU A 55 5.21 3.20 -8.89
CA GLU A 55 4.88 2.74 -10.25
C GLU A 55 5.34 1.29 -10.45
N GLU A 56 6.60 1.00 -10.12
CA GLU A 56 7.20 -0.32 -10.33
C GLU A 56 6.61 -1.38 -9.39
N VAL A 57 6.40 -1.05 -8.12
CA VAL A 57 5.71 -1.95 -7.18
C VAL A 57 4.32 -2.29 -7.69
N LYS A 58 3.53 -1.30 -8.15
CA LYS A 58 2.17 -1.51 -8.65
C LYS A 58 2.16 -2.28 -9.97
N LYS A 59 2.99 -1.90 -10.93
CA LYS A 59 3.07 -2.52 -12.24
C LYS A 59 3.52 -3.98 -12.16
N SER A 60 4.63 -4.24 -11.47
CA SER A 60 5.19 -5.58 -11.35
C SER A 60 4.27 -6.50 -10.57
N SER A 61 3.70 -6.06 -9.44
CA SER A 61 2.75 -6.87 -8.67
C SER A 61 1.44 -7.14 -9.42
N SER A 62 0.93 -6.17 -10.20
CA SER A 62 -0.25 -6.38 -11.05
C SER A 62 0.02 -7.41 -12.14
N LYS A 63 1.19 -7.34 -12.79
CA LYS A 63 1.59 -8.34 -13.80
C LYS A 63 1.74 -9.72 -13.17
N TRP A 64 2.36 -9.79 -12.00
CA TRP A 64 2.58 -11.05 -11.29
C TRP A 64 1.28 -11.70 -10.81
N ILE A 65 0.38 -10.97 -10.16
CA ILE A 65 -0.84 -11.57 -9.61
C ILE A 65 -1.78 -12.07 -10.72
N LYS A 66 -1.76 -11.46 -11.91
CA LYS A 66 -2.47 -11.96 -13.09
C LYS A 66 -2.00 -13.36 -13.54
N THR A 67 -0.78 -13.76 -13.19
CA THR A 67 -0.28 -15.11 -13.49
C THR A 67 -0.91 -16.18 -12.60
N LYS A 68 -1.66 -15.79 -11.56
CA LYS A 68 -2.33 -16.70 -10.61
C LYS A 68 -3.67 -17.23 -11.09
N GLY A 69 -4.00 -16.97 -12.36
CA GLY A 69 -5.15 -17.55 -13.05
C GLY A 69 -6.35 -16.63 -13.15
N GLU A 70 -7.45 -17.21 -13.62
CA GLU A 70 -8.67 -16.51 -14.02
C GLU A 70 -9.24 -15.51 -12.99
N PRO A 71 -9.24 -15.78 -11.66
CA PRO A 71 -9.76 -14.84 -10.68
C PRO A 71 -9.05 -13.48 -10.66
N TYR A 72 -7.80 -13.42 -11.15
CA TYR A 72 -6.95 -12.24 -11.06
C TYR A 72 -6.67 -11.61 -12.43
N ARG A 73 -7.23 -12.12 -13.53
CA ARG A 73 -6.93 -11.61 -14.90
C ARG A 73 -7.16 -10.11 -15.04
N ASN A 74 -8.18 -9.60 -14.35
CA ASN A 74 -8.59 -8.20 -14.36
C ASN A 74 -8.07 -7.41 -13.14
N PHE A 75 -7.11 -7.95 -12.40
CA PHE A 75 -6.52 -7.23 -11.27
C PHE A 75 -5.74 -6.00 -11.76
N TYR A 76 -5.95 -4.85 -11.14
CA TYR A 76 -5.09 -3.69 -11.29
C TYR A 76 -5.20 -2.81 -10.04
N TRP A 77 -4.11 -2.13 -9.70
CA TRP A 77 -4.14 -1.07 -8.70
C TRP A 77 -4.76 0.20 -9.30
N GLN A 78 -5.42 0.99 -8.46
CA GLN A 78 -5.86 2.34 -8.83
C GLN A 78 -4.66 3.19 -9.30
N SER A 79 -4.88 4.25 -10.07
CA SER A 79 -3.83 5.18 -10.51
C SER A 79 -3.15 5.89 -9.33
N GLY A 80 -3.94 6.34 -8.36
CA GLY A 80 -3.48 7.06 -7.17
C GLY A 80 -2.63 6.25 -6.20
N TYR A 81 -1.91 6.96 -5.34
CA TYR A 81 -1.23 6.44 -4.15
C TYR A 81 -1.06 7.58 -3.13
N ALA A 82 -0.88 7.22 -1.85
CA ALA A 82 -0.48 8.15 -0.81
C ALA A 82 0.91 7.79 -0.30
N ALA A 83 1.77 8.79 -0.12
CA ALA A 83 3.10 8.62 0.45
C ALA A 83 3.34 9.71 1.49
N LEU A 84 3.76 9.30 2.69
CA LEU A 84 3.93 10.18 3.84
C LEU A 84 5.32 9.91 4.44
N GLY A 85 6.11 10.97 4.57
CA GLY A 85 7.39 10.90 5.29
C GLY A 85 7.18 10.84 6.79
N LEU A 86 8.02 10.09 7.50
CA LEU A 86 7.97 10.00 8.96
C LEU A 86 9.38 9.94 9.57
N GLY A 87 9.50 10.47 10.79
CA GLY A 87 10.72 10.37 11.59
C GLY A 87 10.94 8.97 12.16
N GLN A 88 12.21 8.62 12.41
CA GLN A 88 12.64 7.30 12.89
C GLN A 88 11.94 6.86 14.19
N SER A 89 11.62 7.81 15.08
CA SER A 89 10.92 7.54 16.35
C SER A 89 9.53 6.93 16.16
N ASN A 90 8.91 7.10 14.99
CA ASN A 90 7.57 6.60 14.69
C ASN A 90 7.57 5.20 14.05
N VAL A 91 8.73 4.65 13.70
CA VAL A 91 8.84 3.40 12.93
C VAL A 91 8.14 2.24 13.63
N GLU A 92 8.41 2.02 14.92
CA GLU A 92 7.83 0.88 15.65
C GLU A 92 6.31 1.03 15.86
N ALA A 93 5.84 2.26 16.07
CA ALA A 93 4.40 2.54 16.14
C ALA A 93 3.72 2.25 14.79
N LEU A 94 4.36 2.62 13.68
CA LEU A 94 3.82 2.39 12.35
C LEU A 94 3.86 0.92 11.92
N LYS A 95 4.90 0.17 12.28
CA LYS A 95 4.93 -1.29 12.08
C LYS A 95 3.73 -1.95 12.74
N ARG A 96 3.46 -1.61 14.01
CA ARG A 96 2.29 -2.12 14.74
C ARG A 96 0.99 -1.68 14.08
N TYR A 97 0.89 -0.44 13.62
CA TYR A 97 -0.27 0.06 12.90
C TYR A 97 -0.56 -0.76 11.65
N ILE A 98 0.43 -0.95 10.78
CA ILE A 98 0.29 -1.70 9.53
C ILE A 98 -0.03 -3.17 9.83
N ALA A 99 0.62 -3.79 10.82
CA ALA A 99 0.34 -5.16 11.22
C ALA A 99 -1.13 -5.41 11.63
N ASN A 100 -1.82 -4.39 12.15
CA ASN A 100 -3.20 -4.49 12.63
C ASN A 100 -4.25 -3.95 11.65
N GLN A 101 -3.89 -3.69 10.40
CA GLN A 101 -4.77 -3.07 9.39
C GLN A 101 -6.09 -3.81 9.17
N LYS A 102 -6.10 -5.14 9.17
CA LYS A 102 -7.34 -5.94 9.06
C LYS A 102 -8.31 -5.68 10.20
N GLU A 103 -7.81 -5.62 11.43
CA GLU A 103 -8.65 -5.35 12.62
C GLU A 103 -9.12 -3.89 12.63
N HIS A 104 -8.23 -2.97 12.25
CA HIS A 104 -8.57 -1.54 12.09
C HIS A 104 -9.75 -1.35 11.14
N HIS A 105 -9.71 -2.02 9.99
CA HIS A 105 -10.75 -1.91 8.96
C HIS A 105 -12.04 -2.70 9.23
N ARG A 106 -12.15 -3.37 10.38
CA ARG A 106 -13.46 -3.83 10.88
C ARG A 106 -14.32 -2.68 11.42
N LYS A 107 -13.69 -1.58 11.82
CA LYS A 107 -14.34 -0.44 12.49
C LYS A 107 -14.21 0.87 11.74
N LYS A 108 -13.29 0.94 10.76
CA LYS A 108 -12.99 2.16 10.01
C LYS A 108 -12.90 1.84 8.53
N THR A 109 -13.54 2.64 7.70
CA THR A 109 -13.44 2.54 6.24
C THR A 109 -12.11 3.11 5.76
N PHE A 110 -11.72 2.76 4.53
CA PHE A 110 -10.57 3.42 3.88
C PHE A 110 -10.76 4.93 3.80
N GLN A 111 -11.96 5.42 3.46
CA GLN A 111 -12.20 6.85 3.27
C GLN A 111 -11.98 7.64 4.57
N GLU A 112 -12.50 7.14 5.69
CA GLU A 112 -12.27 7.72 7.01
C GLU A 112 -10.78 7.66 7.41
N GLU A 113 -10.09 6.57 7.06
CA GLU A 113 -8.65 6.44 7.32
C GLU A 113 -7.84 7.46 6.53
N TYR A 114 -8.10 7.55 5.22
CA TYR A 114 -7.39 8.44 4.32
C TYR A 114 -7.58 9.91 4.71
N VAL A 115 -8.83 10.34 4.96
CA VAL A 115 -9.13 11.68 5.45
C VAL A 115 -8.46 11.97 6.79
N ALA A 116 -8.42 11.00 7.71
CA ALA A 116 -7.72 11.17 8.98
C ALA A 116 -6.21 11.38 8.80
N PHE A 117 -5.59 10.71 7.81
CA PHE A 117 -4.19 10.97 7.47
C PHE A 117 -3.99 12.36 6.89
N LEU A 118 -4.83 12.79 5.94
CA LEU A 118 -4.72 14.13 5.34
C LEU A 118 -4.82 15.21 6.42
N LYS A 119 -5.80 15.10 7.32
CA LYS A 119 -5.94 16.00 8.49
C LYS A 119 -4.72 15.96 9.41
N LYS A 120 -4.25 14.76 9.77
CA LYS A 120 -3.10 14.58 10.67
C LYS A 120 -1.82 15.24 10.13
N TYR A 121 -1.63 15.20 8.82
CA TYR A 121 -0.44 15.76 8.16
C TYR A 121 -0.69 17.15 7.55
N SER A 122 -1.83 17.78 7.85
CA SER A 122 -2.21 19.10 7.36
C SER A 122 -2.12 19.21 5.82
N ILE A 123 -2.53 18.14 5.13
CA ILE A 123 -2.62 18.12 3.67
C ILE A 123 -4.01 18.62 3.29
N GLU A 124 -4.06 19.70 2.51
CA GLU A 124 -5.32 20.23 1.98
C GLU A 124 -5.94 19.26 0.98
N TYR A 125 -7.24 19.08 1.07
CA TYR A 125 -8.00 18.21 0.19
C TYR A 125 -9.43 18.71 0.03
N ASP A 126 -10.04 18.39 -1.12
CA ASP A 126 -11.45 18.64 -1.40
C ASP A 126 -12.17 17.30 -1.46
N GLU A 127 -13.16 17.10 -0.59
CA GLU A 127 -13.94 15.86 -0.50
C GLU A 127 -14.63 15.48 -1.80
N ARG A 128 -14.82 16.42 -2.73
CA ARG A 128 -15.42 16.17 -4.05
C ARG A 128 -14.45 15.49 -5.02
N TYR A 129 -13.14 15.63 -4.82
CA TYR A 129 -12.11 15.21 -5.79
C TYR A 129 -11.06 14.25 -5.20
N VAL A 130 -11.10 13.99 -3.89
CA VAL A 130 -10.10 13.16 -3.18
C VAL A 130 -10.28 11.65 -3.39
N TRP A 131 -11.31 11.24 -4.14
CA TRP A 131 -11.69 9.83 -4.33
C TRP A 131 -11.40 9.27 -5.73
N ASP A 132 -11.02 10.13 -6.67
CA ASP A 132 -10.78 9.77 -8.08
C ASP A 132 -9.42 9.07 -8.30
#